data_AF-A0A537VMG0-F1
#
_entry.id   AF-A0A537VMG0-F1
#
_cell.length_a   1.000
_cell.length_b   1.000
_cell.length_c   1.000
_cell.angle_alpha   90.00
_cell.angle_beta   90.00
_cell.angle_gamma   90.00
#
_symmetry.space_group_name_H-M   'P 1'
#
loop_
_entity.id
_entity.type
_entity.pdbx_description
1 polymer ?
#
loop_
_entity_poly.entity_id
_entity_poly.type
_entity_poly.pdbx_seq_one_letter_code
_entity_poly.pdbx_strand_id
1 'polypeptide(L)'
;AVVDGFHADSAVTIPVGEPSPEALKLIETTERALWAGLAEARIDRRLGDIGAAVQTVAEGAGFSVVREYVGHGVGRFLHEEPPVPNYGSSGKGYKLTEGLVIAIEPMVNVGGYETRILGDGWTVVTADGTLSAHFEHTVAVTADGPWVLTDLDGRYAS
;
A
#
# COMPACT_ATOMS: atom_id res chain seq x y z
N ALA A 1 11.10 3.98 12.43
CA ALA A 1 12.19 4.55 13.27
C ALA A 1 12.49 5.98 12.79
N VAL A 2 13.14 6.83 13.59
CA VAL A 2 13.57 8.17 13.15
C VAL A 2 15.10 8.21 13.11
N VAL A 3 15.67 8.49 11.93
CA VAL A 3 17.11 8.60 11.72
C VAL A 3 17.40 9.95 11.10
N ASP A 4 18.26 10.75 11.74
CA ASP A 4 18.63 12.10 11.28
C ASP A 4 17.42 13.02 10.96
N GLY A 5 16.31 12.81 11.67
CA GLY A 5 15.08 13.56 11.50
C GLY A 5 14.20 13.11 10.33
N PHE A 6 14.47 11.93 9.75
CA PHE A 6 13.65 11.30 8.72
C PHE A 6 12.98 10.02 9.22
N HIS A 7 11.76 9.83 8.74
CA HIS A 7 10.93 8.64 8.92
C HIS A 7 10.95 7.82 7.64
N ALA A 8 10.85 6.51 7.80
CA ALA A 8 10.46 5.56 6.76
C ALA A 8 9.51 4.56 7.40
N ASP A 9 8.56 4.07 6.62
CA ASP A 9 7.55 3.13 7.08
C ASP A 9 7.46 1.90 6.16
N SER A 10 7.17 0.76 6.78
CA SER A 10 7.04 -0.53 6.10
C SER A 10 6.37 -1.57 7.00
N ALA A 11 5.54 -2.39 6.37
CA ALA A 11 4.81 -3.49 6.98
C ALA A 11 4.83 -4.71 6.05
N VAL A 12 4.75 -5.90 6.66
CA VAL A 12 4.69 -7.18 5.94
C VAL A 12 3.72 -8.14 6.65
N THR A 13 3.00 -8.94 5.87
CA THR A 13 2.20 -10.05 6.40
C THR A 13 2.97 -11.36 6.26
N ILE A 14 3.23 -12.05 7.37
CA ILE A 14 3.98 -13.31 7.38
C ILE A 14 3.08 -14.44 7.90
N PRO A 15 2.95 -15.58 7.19
CA PRO A 15 2.21 -16.72 7.68
C PRO A 15 2.93 -17.40 8.84
N VAL A 16 2.18 -17.83 9.86
CA VAL A 16 2.71 -18.59 11.01
C VAL A 16 2.10 -19.98 11.02
N GLY A 17 2.94 -21.02 10.97
CA GLY A 17 2.50 -22.41 10.89
C GLY A 17 2.07 -22.82 9.48
N GLU A 18 0.95 -23.53 9.36
CA GLU A 18 0.38 -23.99 8.10
C GLU A 18 -0.85 -23.16 7.71
N PRO A 19 -0.70 -22.09 6.90
CA PRO A 19 -1.81 -21.25 6.48
C PRO A 19 -2.76 -21.98 5.52
N SER A 20 -4.04 -21.57 5.50
CA SER A 20 -5.01 -22.06 4.53
C SER A 20 -4.64 -21.61 3.10
N PRO A 21 -5.12 -22.30 2.05
CA PRO A 21 -4.93 -21.85 0.66
C PRO A 21 -5.47 -20.43 0.40
N GLU A 22 -6.56 -20.05 1.06
CA GLU A 22 -7.13 -18.70 0.96
C GLU A 22 -6.22 -17.65 1.60
N ALA A 23 -5.66 -17.94 2.78
CA ALA A 23 -4.72 -17.04 3.45
C ALA A 23 -3.43 -16.86 2.63
N LEU A 24 -2.89 -17.93 2.06
CA LEU A 24 -1.74 -17.85 1.15
C LEU A 24 -2.04 -16.98 -0.08
N LYS A 25 -3.18 -17.24 -0.74
CA LYS A 25 -3.61 -16.44 -1.89
C LYS A 25 -3.80 -14.97 -1.53
N LEU A 26 -4.36 -14.67 -0.35
CA LEU A 26 -4.54 -13.30 0.15
C LEU A 26 -3.19 -12.60 0.33
N ILE A 27 -2.25 -13.24 1.02
CA ILE A 27 -0.91 -12.70 1.27
C ILE A 27 -0.20 -12.41 -0.05
N GLU A 28 -0.12 -13.40 -0.94
CA GLU A 28 0.53 -13.27 -2.25
C GLU A 28 -0.13 -12.18 -3.12
N THR A 29 -1.46 -12.08 -3.10
CA THR A 29 -2.17 -11.07 -3.88
C THR A 29 -1.93 -9.67 -3.34
N THR A 30 -1.89 -9.52 -2.01
CA THR A 30 -1.67 -8.21 -1.37
C THR A 30 -0.26 -7.69 -1.67
N GLU A 31 0.75 -8.55 -1.57
CA GLU A 31 2.12 -8.20 -1.95
C GLU A 31 2.22 -7.84 -3.43
N ARG A 32 1.61 -8.64 -4.32
CA ARG A 32 1.55 -8.33 -5.76
C ARG A 32 0.84 -7.01 -6.06
N ALA A 33 -0.21 -6.69 -5.31
CA ALA A 33 -0.94 -5.44 -5.45
C ALA A 33 -0.06 -4.25 -5.04
N LEU A 34 0.69 -4.37 -3.94
CA LEU A 34 1.69 -3.37 -3.54
C LEU A 34 2.70 -3.13 -4.67
N TRP A 35 3.31 -4.19 -5.21
CA TRP A 35 4.29 -4.06 -6.28
C TRP A 35 3.73 -3.45 -7.56
N ALA A 36 2.46 -3.76 -7.91
CA ALA A 36 1.79 -3.10 -9.03
C ALA A 36 1.58 -1.59 -8.77
N GLY A 37 1.22 -1.20 -7.55
CA GLY A 37 1.13 0.21 -7.15
C GLY A 37 2.49 0.93 -7.21
N LEU A 38 3.54 0.29 -6.67
CA LEU A 38 4.91 0.83 -6.68
C LEU A 38 5.42 1.09 -8.10
N ALA A 39 5.13 0.19 -9.05
CA ALA A 39 5.52 0.36 -10.45
C ALA A 39 4.90 1.59 -11.13
N GLU A 40 3.77 2.09 -10.63
CA GLU A 40 3.09 3.30 -11.12
C GLU A 40 3.60 4.59 -10.47
N ALA A 41 4.47 4.52 -9.45
CA ALA A 41 5.07 5.69 -8.79
C ALA A 41 6.16 6.37 -9.65
N ARG A 42 5.78 6.80 -10.85
CA ARG A 42 6.65 7.39 -11.88
C ARG A 42 6.27 8.86 -12.12
N ILE A 43 7.24 9.64 -12.60
CA ILE A 43 7.01 11.01 -13.05
C ILE A 43 5.87 11.04 -14.08
N ASP A 44 5.04 12.08 -14.02
CA ASP A 44 3.88 12.32 -14.90
C ASP A 44 2.69 11.38 -14.73
N ARG A 45 2.79 10.33 -13.89
CA ARG A 45 1.64 9.58 -13.38
C ARG A 45 0.91 10.38 -12.30
N ARG A 46 -0.21 9.86 -11.83
CA ARG A 46 -1.00 10.43 -10.74
C ARG A 46 -1.31 9.40 -9.68
N LEU A 47 -1.66 9.85 -8.47
CA LEU A 47 -2.02 8.94 -7.37
C LEU A 47 -3.15 7.96 -7.74
N GLY A 48 -4.09 8.36 -8.58
CA GLY A 48 -5.15 7.47 -9.07
C GLY A 48 -4.64 6.33 -9.95
N ASP A 49 -3.45 6.44 -10.56
CA ASP A 49 -2.81 5.34 -11.28
C ASP A 49 -2.30 4.27 -10.32
N ILE A 50 -1.69 4.67 -9.20
CA ILE A 50 -1.26 3.77 -8.12
C ILE A 50 -2.47 3.02 -7.57
N GLY A 51 -3.51 3.75 -7.16
CA GLY A 51 -4.72 3.14 -6.60
C GLY A 51 -5.44 2.21 -7.60
N ALA A 52 -5.51 2.59 -8.88
CA ALA A 52 -6.10 1.74 -9.90
C ALA A 52 -5.30 0.45 -10.13
N ALA A 53 -3.97 0.50 -10.09
CA ALA A 53 -3.12 -0.68 -10.25
C ALA A 53 -3.27 -1.66 -9.08
N VAL A 54 -3.21 -1.16 -7.84
CA VAL A 54 -3.46 -1.94 -6.62
C VAL A 54 -4.84 -2.61 -6.69
N GLN A 55 -5.88 -1.81 -6.94
CA GLN A 55 -7.26 -2.27 -7.00
C GLN A 55 -7.48 -3.32 -8.09
N THR A 56 -6.88 -3.14 -9.27
CA THR A 56 -6.99 -4.12 -10.38
C THR A 56 -6.45 -5.49 -9.98
N VAL A 57 -5.31 -5.53 -9.27
CA VAL A 57 -4.71 -6.79 -8.81
C VAL A 57 -5.56 -7.45 -7.73
N ALA A 58 -5.94 -6.70 -6.70
CA ALA A 58 -6.71 -7.23 -5.57
C ALA A 58 -8.12 -7.69 -5.98
N GLU A 59 -8.87 -6.82 -6.64
CA GLU A 59 -10.26 -7.11 -7.06
C GLU A 59 -10.30 -8.14 -8.19
N GLY A 60 -9.31 -8.15 -9.09
CA GLY A 60 -9.17 -9.18 -10.11
C GLY A 60 -8.94 -10.59 -9.55
N ALA A 61 -8.42 -10.70 -8.32
CA ALA A 61 -8.25 -11.97 -7.62
C ALA A 61 -9.49 -12.39 -6.80
N GLY A 62 -10.53 -11.54 -6.75
CA GLY A 62 -11.75 -11.76 -5.97
C GLY A 62 -11.69 -11.27 -4.53
N PHE A 63 -10.77 -10.35 -4.21
CA PHE A 63 -10.66 -9.70 -2.91
C PHE A 63 -11.13 -8.23 -2.99
N SER A 64 -11.13 -7.52 -1.88
CA SER A 64 -11.48 -6.09 -1.84
C SER A 64 -10.39 -5.24 -1.21
N VAL A 65 -10.34 -3.94 -1.56
CA VAL A 65 -9.36 -2.99 -1.03
C VAL A 65 -10.03 -2.07 -0.03
N VAL A 66 -9.49 -2.00 1.20
CA VAL A 66 -9.92 -1.09 2.26
C VAL A 66 -9.89 0.36 1.78
N ARG A 67 -10.89 1.17 2.19
CA ARG A 67 -11.04 2.55 1.68
C ARG A 67 -10.83 3.65 2.72
N GLU A 68 -11.00 3.30 3.98
CA GLU A 68 -10.90 4.21 5.13
C GLU A 68 -9.44 4.53 5.51
N TYR A 69 -8.51 3.65 5.13
CA TYR A 69 -7.08 3.76 5.41
C TYR A 69 -6.29 3.74 4.10
N VAL A 70 -5.33 4.65 3.99
CA VAL A 70 -4.59 4.96 2.77
C VAL A 70 -3.15 5.26 3.13
N GLY A 71 -2.26 5.14 2.15
CA GLY A 71 -0.88 5.59 2.30
C GLY A 71 -0.75 7.09 2.47
N HIS A 72 0.47 7.55 2.59
CA HIS A 72 0.77 8.92 2.96
C HIS A 72 2.10 9.39 2.38
N GLY A 73 2.31 10.71 2.34
CA GLY A 73 3.65 11.28 2.25
C GLY A 73 4.44 10.89 3.49
N VAL A 74 5.74 10.65 3.33
CA VAL A 74 6.62 10.29 4.46
C VAL A 74 7.98 10.94 4.29
N GLY A 75 8.50 11.51 5.37
CA GLY A 75 9.75 12.26 5.33
C GLY A 75 10.15 12.78 6.70
N ARG A 76 9.88 14.06 6.99
CA ARG A 76 10.21 14.67 8.29
C ARG A 76 9.22 14.31 9.39
N PHE A 77 8.00 13.98 9.01
CA PHE A 77 6.94 13.42 9.82
C PHE A 77 6.56 12.04 9.29
N LEU A 78 5.98 11.23 10.17
CA LEU A 78 5.52 9.88 9.83
C LEU A 78 4.44 9.94 8.74
N HIS A 79 3.40 10.75 8.97
CA HIS A 79 2.36 11.01 7.99
C HIS A 79 2.42 12.48 7.53
N GLU A 80 2.56 12.67 6.23
CA GLU A 80 2.53 13.96 5.53
C GLU A 80 1.61 13.89 4.31
N GLU A 81 1.35 15.04 3.68
CA GLU A 81 0.69 15.08 2.38
C GLU A 81 1.59 14.48 1.28
N PRO A 82 1.02 13.88 0.22
CA PRO A 82 -0.41 13.65 0.03
C PRO A 82 -0.88 12.32 0.63
N PRO A 83 -2.18 12.17 0.95
CA PRO A 83 -2.77 10.85 1.14
C PRO A 83 -2.70 10.04 -0.16
N VAL A 84 -2.44 8.74 -0.06
CA VAL A 84 -2.20 7.83 -1.19
C VAL A 84 -3.22 6.68 -1.18
N PRO A 85 -4.40 6.87 -1.80
CA PRO A 85 -5.40 5.83 -1.87
C PRO A 85 -4.92 4.59 -2.63
N ASN A 86 -5.18 3.42 -2.05
CA ASN A 86 -4.95 2.10 -2.64
C ASN A 86 -6.05 1.68 -3.66
N TYR A 87 -6.95 2.61 -3.98
CA TYR A 87 -8.07 2.46 -4.90
C TYR A 87 -8.23 3.74 -5.71
N GLY A 88 -8.88 3.66 -6.87
CA GLY A 88 -9.14 4.86 -7.65
C GLY A 88 -9.29 4.64 -9.15
N SER A 89 -9.17 5.75 -9.88
CA SER A 89 -9.25 5.75 -11.34
C SER A 89 -7.97 6.31 -11.94
N SER A 90 -7.43 5.61 -12.92
CA SER A 90 -6.22 6.02 -13.65
C SER A 90 -6.37 7.45 -14.21
N GLY A 91 -5.27 8.22 -14.14
CA GLY A 91 -5.20 9.60 -14.58
C GLY A 91 -5.91 10.62 -13.68
N LYS A 92 -6.30 10.26 -12.45
CA LYS A 92 -6.92 11.15 -11.47
C LYS A 92 -6.02 11.42 -10.26
N GLY A 93 -6.30 12.51 -9.54
CA GLY A 93 -5.58 12.86 -8.31
C GLY A 93 -4.28 13.64 -8.54
N TYR A 94 -3.50 13.78 -7.46
CA TYR A 94 -2.24 14.51 -7.42
C TYR A 94 -1.25 13.98 -8.45
N LYS A 95 -0.52 14.87 -9.13
CA LYS A 95 0.49 14.51 -10.14
C LYS A 95 1.80 14.17 -9.45
N LEU A 96 2.36 13.00 -9.76
CA LEU A 96 3.63 12.57 -9.20
C LEU A 96 4.78 13.34 -9.86
N THR A 97 5.66 13.86 -9.01
CA THR A 97 6.82 14.66 -9.40
C THR A 97 8.09 14.06 -8.81
N GLU A 98 9.21 14.29 -9.46
CA GLU A 98 10.52 13.89 -8.94
C GLU A 98 10.74 14.40 -7.50
N GLY A 99 11.32 13.54 -6.66
CA GLY A 99 11.59 13.82 -5.25
C GLY A 99 10.41 13.62 -4.30
N LEU A 100 9.22 13.29 -4.81
CA LEU A 100 8.10 12.87 -3.97
C LEU A 100 8.43 11.53 -3.30
N VAL A 101 8.24 11.47 -1.98
CA VAL A 101 8.40 10.24 -1.18
C VAL A 101 7.08 9.90 -0.51
N ILE A 102 6.59 8.69 -0.74
CA ILE A 102 5.28 8.23 -0.27
C ILE A 102 5.35 6.79 0.22
N ALA A 103 4.53 6.46 1.21
CA ALA A 103 4.18 5.10 1.57
C ALA A 103 3.02 4.62 0.69
N ILE A 104 3.19 3.45 0.07
CA ILE A 104 2.11 2.71 -0.60
C ILE A 104 1.87 1.48 0.26
N GLU A 105 0.64 1.30 0.71
CA GLU A 105 0.34 0.41 1.84
C GLU A 105 -1.01 -0.31 1.71
N PRO A 106 -1.23 -1.15 0.68
CA PRO A 106 -2.50 -1.81 0.49
C PRO A 106 -2.90 -2.70 1.67
N MET A 107 -4.16 -2.54 2.08
CA MET A 107 -4.87 -3.44 2.97
C MET A 107 -5.98 -4.12 2.16
N VAL A 108 -5.88 -5.44 2.03
CA VAL A 108 -6.75 -6.24 1.17
C VAL A 108 -7.52 -7.24 2.03
N ASN A 109 -8.84 -7.30 1.84
CA ASN A 109 -9.74 -8.15 2.60
C ASN A 109 -10.26 -9.31 1.75
N VAL A 110 -10.50 -10.45 2.39
CA VAL A 110 -11.20 -11.58 1.74
C VAL A 110 -12.64 -11.22 1.40
N GLY A 111 -13.35 -10.58 2.32
CA GLY A 111 -14.73 -10.16 2.15
C GLY A 111 -14.87 -8.71 1.68
N GLY A 112 -15.74 -7.94 2.35
CA GLY A 112 -16.01 -6.53 2.03
C GLY A 112 -14.84 -5.60 2.36
N TYR A 113 -14.82 -4.41 1.75
CA TYR A 113 -13.77 -3.41 2.01
C TYR A 113 -13.95 -2.71 3.35
N GLU A 114 -15.14 -2.80 3.93
CA GLU A 114 -15.55 -2.08 5.13
C GLU A 114 -14.78 -2.57 6.36
N THR A 115 -14.43 -1.61 7.23
CA THR A 115 -13.71 -1.86 8.47
C THR A 115 -14.49 -1.37 9.69
N ARG A 116 -14.08 -1.80 10.89
CA ARG A 116 -14.59 -1.29 12.17
C ARG A 116 -13.47 -1.19 13.19
N ILE A 117 -13.54 -0.18 14.05
CA ILE A 117 -12.60 0.01 15.16
C ILE A 117 -13.15 -0.71 16.40
N LEU A 118 -12.28 -1.42 17.12
CA LEU A 118 -12.64 -2.10 18.36
C LEU A 118 -12.72 -1.12 19.55
N GLY A 119 -13.18 -1.62 20.70
CA GLY A 119 -13.38 -0.80 21.90
C GLY A 119 -12.10 -0.19 22.50
N ASP A 120 -10.92 -0.62 22.04
CA ASP A 120 -9.63 -0.03 22.41
C ASP A 120 -9.33 1.28 21.65
N GLY A 121 -10.13 1.62 20.63
CA GLY A 121 -9.98 2.83 19.83
C GLY A 121 -8.85 2.79 18.80
N TRP A 122 -8.18 1.64 18.64
CA TRP A 122 -7.00 1.49 17.78
C TRP A 122 -7.09 0.29 16.83
N THR A 123 -7.54 -0.86 17.33
CA THR A 123 -7.55 -2.08 16.53
C THR A 123 -8.61 -1.97 15.46
N VAL A 124 -8.18 -2.05 14.21
CA VAL A 124 -9.05 -2.10 13.04
C VAL A 124 -9.24 -3.54 12.62
N VAL A 125 -10.49 -3.94 12.40
CA VAL A 125 -10.83 -5.26 11.87
C VAL A 125 -11.78 -5.13 10.68
N THR A 126 -11.82 -6.15 9.83
CA THR A 126 -12.84 -6.27 8.78
C THR A 126 -14.23 -6.25 9.40
N ALA A 127 -15.18 -5.57 8.74
CA ALA A 127 -16.55 -5.46 9.24
C ALA A 127 -17.26 -6.83 9.30
N ASP A 128 -16.93 -7.73 8.37
CA ASP A 128 -17.51 -9.07 8.25
C ASP A 128 -16.73 -10.17 9.01
N GLY A 129 -15.59 -9.84 9.62
CA GLY A 129 -14.76 -10.78 10.38
C GLY A 129 -13.91 -11.72 9.52
N THR A 130 -13.82 -11.49 8.21
CA THR A 130 -12.93 -12.24 7.31
C THR A 130 -11.46 -11.79 7.45
N LEU A 131 -10.54 -12.54 6.84
CA LEU A 131 -9.12 -12.22 6.87
C LEU A 131 -8.79 -10.94 6.11
N SER A 132 -7.75 -10.24 6.56
CA SER A 132 -7.11 -9.12 5.88
C SER A 132 -5.60 -9.33 5.86
N ALA A 133 -4.93 -8.84 4.82
CA ALA A 133 -3.48 -8.78 4.75
C ALA A 133 -3.03 -7.35 4.39
N HIS A 134 -1.83 -7.01 4.83
CA HIS A 134 -1.24 -5.69 4.65
C HIS A 134 0.24 -5.78 4.33
N PHE A 135 0.66 -4.99 3.35
CA PHE A 135 2.05 -4.80 2.98
C PHE A 135 2.29 -3.32 2.73
N GLU A 136 3.49 -2.85 2.99
CA GLU A 136 3.85 -1.46 2.79
C GLU A 136 5.32 -1.29 2.42
N HIS A 137 5.55 -0.38 1.49
CA HIS A 137 6.86 0.20 1.27
C HIS A 137 6.83 1.71 1.11
N THR A 138 7.89 2.34 1.57
CA THR A 138 8.23 3.72 1.23
C THR A 138 8.96 3.75 -0.13
N VAL A 139 8.49 4.59 -1.04
CA VAL A 139 9.04 4.76 -2.40
C VAL A 139 9.35 6.22 -2.70
N ALA A 140 10.50 6.47 -3.33
CA ALA A 140 10.85 7.77 -3.90
C ALA A 140 10.61 7.78 -5.40
N VAL A 141 9.90 8.79 -5.90
CA VAL A 141 9.72 9.03 -7.34
C VAL A 141 10.98 9.71 -7.88
N THR A 142 11.73 9.05 -8.75
CA THR A 142 12.95 9.60 -9.36
C THR A 142 12.86 9.66 -10.89
N ALA A 143 13.82 10.32 -11.54
CA ALA A 143 13.94 10.32 -13.00
C ALA A 143 14.18 8.91 -13.59
N ASP A 144 14.82 8.01 -12.85
CA ASP A 144 15.12 6.64 -13.28
C ASP A 144 13.96 5.67 -13.00
N GLY A 145 12.98 6.08 -12.19
CA GLY A 145 11.80 5.30 -11.83
C GLY A 145 11.49 5.32 -10.33
N PRO A 146 10.58 4.46 -9.86
CA PRO A 146 10.25 4.34 -8.45
C PRO A 146 11.37 3.62 -7.69
N TRP A 147 12.09 4.32 -6.83
CA TRP A 147 13.10 3.74 -5.96
C TRP A 147 12.48 3.31 -4.62
N VAL A 148 12.41 2.00 -4.38
CA VAL A 148 11.82 1.43 -3.17
C VAL A 148 12.84 1.46 -2.03
N LEU A 149 12.65 2.38 -1.08
CA LEU A 149 13.62 2.68 -0.03
C LEU A 149 13.66 1.65 1.09
N THR A 150 12.56 0.91 1.25
CA THR A 150 12.37 -0.09 2.32
C THR A 150 12.42 -1.53 1.81
N ASP A 151 12.77 -1.73 0.55
CA ASP A 151 13.15 -3.05 0.04
C ASP A 151 14.59 -3.37 0.51
N LEU A 152 14.86 -4.64 0.83
CA LEU A 152 16.15 -5.06 1.40
C LEU A 152 17.34 -4.76 0.47
N ASP A 153 17.10 -4.79 -0.84
CA ASP A 153 18.11 -4.51 -1.86
C ASP A 153 17.98 -3.10 -2.47
N GLY A 154 17.05 -2.27 -1.97
CA GLY A 154 16.83 -0.91 -2.44
C GLY A 154 16.50 -0.84 -3.94
N ARG A 155 15.67 -1.74 -4.45
CA ARG A 155 15.44 -1.92 -5.89
C ARG A 155 14.50 -0.86 -6.47
N TYR A 156 14.60 -0.70 -7.79
CA TYR A 156 13.59 0.00 -8.57
C TYR A 156 12.43 -0.93 -8.88
N ALA A 157 11.20 -0.50 -8.67
CA ALA A 157 10.04 -1.26 -9.13
C ALA A 157 9.92 -1.11 -10.66
N SER A 158 9.93 -2.23 -11.38
CA SER A 158 9.81 -2.29 -12.85
C SER A 158 8.37 -2.47 -13.28
#